data_AF-A0A7G2C493-F1
#
_entry.id   AF-A0A7G2C493-F1
#
_cell.length_a   1.000
_cell.length_b   1.000
_cell.length_c   1.000
_cell.angle_alpha   90.00
_cell.angle_beta   90.00
_cell.angle_gamma   90.00
#
_symmetry.space_group_name_H-M   'P 1'
#
loop_
_entity.id
_entity.type
_entity.pdbx_description
1 polymer ?
#
loop_
_entity_poly.entity_id
_entity_poly.type
_entity_poly.pdbx_seq_one_letter_code
_entity_poly.pdbx_strand_id
1 'polypeptide(L)'
;MFKRFEFEGIQIYCDDERQRVANKALGRCYCTAISDWGEWYHAMRQRVRGGCVEKSTVFGPVSGSVDMAMVFKSFIKEMVDTPYVDLHAKLASINTSLTRDQYTTLVKTVSTLTNWTEVSSLTAIRPKVPVKGNAKVWWRFVGRAVRQAVTKERSDKLLAKISEVLKPEYQALYSDVVHKVPFNADKERAYRFACRFMTVPDMVWCRRQVYAQLAQELKTKRKDTDDVAAAAVVESETTPRSQEGRRRRVVWLV
;
A
#
# COMPACT_ATOMS: atom_id res chain seq x y z
N MET A 1 -10.55 -4.63 20.50
CA MET A 1 -9.60 -4.44 21.62
C MET A 1 -8.71 -3.27 21.26
N PHE A 2 -8.62 -2.26 22.14
CA PHE A 2 -7.72 -1.11 21.97
C PHE A 2 -6.52 -1.30 22.90
N LYS A 3 -5.31 -1.17 22.37
CA LYS A 3 -4.06 -1.19 23.14
C LYS A 3 -3.17 -0.04 22.69
N ARG A 4 -2.60 0.67 23.65
CA ARG A 4 -1.56 1.67 23.42
C ARG A 4 -0.22 1.09 23.85
N PHE A 5 0.75 1.16 22.96
CA PHE A 5 2.14 0.80 23.23
C PHE A 5 2.98 2.05 23.21
N GLU A 6 3.76 2.26 24.26
CA GLU A 6 4.75 3.33 24.32
C GLU A 6 6.13 2.68 24.32
N PHE A 7 7.03 3.23 23.53
CA PHE A 7 8.39 2.76 23.44
C PHE A 7 9.35 3.93 23.40
N GLU A 8 10.52 3.67 23.99
CA GLU A 8 11.60 4.63 24.08
C GLU A 8 12.88 3.98 23.55
N GLY A 9 13.59 4.70 22.68
CA GLY A 9 14.90 4.28 22.22
C GLY A 9 14.90 3.05 21.31
N ILE A 10 13.84 2.82 20.52
CA ILE A 10 13.88 1.77 19.48
C ILE A 10 14.98 2.10 18.48
N GLN A 11 15.85 1.13 18.25
CA GLN A 11 16.97 1.22 17.32
C GLN A 11 17.04 -0.03 16.46
N ILE A 12 17.39 0.14 15.18
CA ILE A 12 17.74 -0.96 14.28
C ILE A 12 19.19 -0.78 13.88
N TYR A 13 19.96 -1.86 13.98
CA TYR A 13 21.37 -1.88 13.63
C TYR A 13 21.63 -2.88 12.50
N CYS A 14 22.65 -2.59 11.70
CA CYS A 14 23.15 -3.45 10.64
C CYS A 14 24.64 -3.19 10.51
N ASP A 15 25.46 -4.15 10.94
CA ASP A 15 26.90 -4.04 10.80
C ASP A 15 27.35 -4.72 9.50
N ASP A 16 28.06 -3.97 8.66
CA ASP A 16 28.83 -4.54 7.55
C ASP A 16 30.11 -5.19 8.07
N GLU A 17 30.70 -6.10 7.30
CA GLU A 17 31.90 -6.86 7.72
C GLU A 17 33.07 -5.94 8.13
N ARG A 18 33.27 -4.82 7.43
CA ARG A 18 34.28 -3.82 7.78
C ARG A 18 34.02 -3.18 9.14
N GLN A 19 32.77 -2.81 9.40
CA GLN A 19 32.36 -2.20 10.64
C GLN A 19 32.43 -3.21 11.79
N ARG A 20 32.13 -4.48 11.52
CA ARG A 20 32.30 -5.59 12.46
C ARG A 20 33.76 -5.76 12.88
N VAL A 21 34.70 -5.75 11.92
CA VAL A 21 36.15 -5.85 12.22
C VAL A 21 36.65 -4.63 12.99
N ALA A 22 36.25 -3.42 12.59
CA ALA A 22 36.62 -2.19 13.27
C ALA A 22 36.08 -2.13 14.72
N ASN A 23 34.81 -2.47 14.91
CA ASN A 23 34.21 -2.54 16.24
C ASN A 23 34.90 -3.61 17.10
N LYS A 24 35.21 -4.79 16.54
CA LYS A 24 35.92 -5.85 17.24
C LYS A 24 37.32 -5.40 17.71
N ALA A 25 38.04 -4.64 16.88
CA ALA A 25 39.34 -4.07 17.25
C ALA A 25 39.25 -3.07 18.42
N LEU A 26 38.11 -2.40 18.57
CA LEU A 26 37.81 -1.48 19.67
C LEU A 26 37.25 -2.18 20.92
N GLY A 27 37.28 -3.52 20.97
CA GLY A 27 36.68 -4.32 22.05
C GLY A 27 35.14 -4.29 22.06
N ARG A 28 34.53 -3.83 20.98
CA ARG A 28 33.07 -3.72 20.80
C ARG A 28 32.59 -4.87 19.92
N CYS A 29 32.12 -5.96 20.50
CA CYS A 29 31.55 -7.07 19.73
C CYS A 29 30.02 -6.98 19.78
N TYR A 30 29.38 -6.54 18.70
CA TYR A 30 27.91 -6.39 18.63
C TYR A 30 27.21 -7.48 17.81
N CYS A 31 27.97 -8.31 17.12
CA CYS A 31 27.46 -9.38 16.26
C CYS A 31 28.25 -10.67 16.48
N THR A 32 27.62 -11.63 17.15
CA THR A 32 28.12 -13.02 17.27
C THR A 32 27.26 -13.94 16.43
N ALA A 33 27.81 -15.08 16.02
CA ALA A 33 26.99 -16.14 15.47
C ALA A 33 26.01 -16.60 16.56
N ILE A 34 24.70 -16.70 16.23
CA ILE A 34 23.63 -17.15 17.16
C ILE A 34 23.92 -18.56 17.74
N SER A 35 24.88 -19.30 17.17
CA SER A 35 25.34 -20.58 17.69
C SER A 35 25.85 -20.53 19.13
N ASP A 36 26.31 -19.38 19.62
CA ASP A 36 26.65 -19.17 21.04
C ASP A 36 25.75 -18.10 21.68
N TRP A 37 24.77 -18.55 22.44
CA TRP A 37 23.81 -17.70 23.14
C TRP A 37 24.44 -16.85 24.24
N GLY A 38 25.50 -17.33 24.89
CA GLY A 38 26.17 -16.60 25.96
C GLY A 38 26.92 -15.40 25.40
N GLU A 39 27.71 -15.63 24.36
CA GLU A 39 28.43 -14.56 23.65
C GLU A 39 27.46 -13.54 23.06
N TRP A 40 26.36 -14.01 22.46
CA TRP A 40 25.30 -13.16 21.92
C TRP A 40 24.63 -12.29 22.98
N TYR A 41 24.29 -12.86 24.14
CA TYR A 41 23.67 -12.11 25.23
C TYR A 41 24.59 -10.97 25.72
N HIS A 42 25.87 -11.26 25.90
CA HIS A 42 26.85 -10.25 26.32
C HIS A 42 27.04 -9.15 25.27
N ALA A 43 27.12 -9.52 23.99
CA ALA A 43 27.19 -8.59 22.87
C ALA A 43 25.96 -7.66 22.83
N MET A 44 24.77 -8.22 22.99
CA MET A 44 23.51 -7.46 22.95
C MET A 44 23.36 -6.54 24.16
N ARG A 45 23.81 -6.98 25.35
CA ARG A 45 23.83 -6.15 26.55
C ARG A 45 24.84 -5.00 26.44
N GLN A 46 26.02 -5.26 25.88
CA GLN A 46 26.97 -4.21 25.54
C GLN A 46 26.38 -3.22 24.53
N ARG A 47 25.58 -3.71 23.58
CA ARG A 47 24.91 -2.86 22.60
C ARG A 47 23.88 -1.93 23.22
N VAL A 48 23.01 -2.45 24.08
CA VAL A 48 22.02 -1.65 24.82
C VAL A 48 22.71 -0.56 25.64
N ARG A 49 23.84 -0.89 26.28
CA ARG A 49 24.67 0.09 27.01
C ARG A 49 25.36 1.11 26.10
N GLY A 50 25.77 0.71 24.91
CA GLY A 50 26.44 1.56 23.92
C GLY A 50 25.51 2.55 23.22
N GLY A 51 24.19 2.30 23.22
CA GLY A 51 23.19 3.17 22.63
C GLY A 51 23.38 3.37 21.13
N CYS A 52 23.28 4.62 20.66
CA CYS A 52 23.43 4.97 19.25
C CYS A 52 24.90 4.94 18.84
N VAL A 53 25.36 3.80 18.32
CA VAL A 53 26.72 3.69 17.76
C VAL A 53 26.72 4.17 16.32
N GLU A 54 27.59 5.12 16.04
CA GLU A 54 27.79 5.71 14.72
C GLU A 54 28.12 4.63 13.68
N LYS A 55 27.51 4.74 12.49
CA LYS A 55 27.70 3.83 11.34
C LYS A 55 27.29 2.37 11.57
N SER A 56 26.79 2.00 12.75
CA SER A 56 26.15 0.71 13.03
C SER A 56 24.64 0.83 13.16
N THR A 57 24.17 1.97 13.70
CA THR A 57 22.76 2.28 13.85
C THR A 57 22.21 2.80 12.52
N VAL A 58 21.20 2.11 12.01
CA VAL A 58 20.59 2.41 10.71
C VAL A 58 19.28 3.17 10.88
N PHE A 59 18.59 2.91 11.99
CA PHE A 59 17.33 3.52 12.35
C PHE A 59 17.32 3.83 13.85
N GLY A 60 16.91 5.04 14.19
CA GLY A 60 16.71 5.47 15.58
C GLY A 60 17.94 6.12 16.23
N PRO A 61 17.90 6.39 17.55
CA PRO A 61 16.83 6.06 18.50
C PRO A 61 15.50 6.75 18.18
N VAL A 62 14.41 5.99 18.20
CA VAL A 62 13.05 6.52 18.05
C VAL A 62 12.25 6.24 19.31
N SER A 63 11.58 7.26 19.80
CA SER A 63 10.58 7.17 20.85
C SER A 63 9.23 7.57 20.29
N GLY A 64 8.18 6.92 20.77
CA GLY A 64 6.84 7.14 20.26
C GLY A 64 5.77 6.28 20.90
N SER A 65 4.55 6.45 20.42
CA SER A 65 3.40 5.67 20.82
C SER A 65 2.72 5.07 19.59
N VAL A 66 2.26 3.82 19.72
CA VAL A 66 1.42 3.14 18.74
C VAL A 66 0.11 2.78 19.41
N ASP A 67 -0.96 3.42 18.95
CA ASP A 67 -2.33 3.09 19.30
C ASP A 67 -2.82 2.03 18.29
N MET A 68 -3.22 0.87 18.80
CA MET A 68 -3.64 -0.26 18.00
C MET A 68 -5.05 -0.69 18.37
N ALA A 69 -5.96 -0.64 17.40
CA ALA A 69 -7.30 -1.19 17.52
C ALA A 69 -7.41 -2.46 16.67
N MET A 70 -7.61 -3.61 17.30
CA MET A 70 -7.86 -4.88 16.60
C MET A 70 -9.31 -5.32 16.79
N VAL A 71 -9.96 -5.73 15.70
CA VAL A 71 -11.29 -6.35 15.73
C VAL A 71 -11.13 -7.87 15.73
N PHE A 72 -11.16 -8.49 16.91
CA PHE A 72 -11.23 -9.96 17.04
C PHE A 72 -12.70 -10.41 17.06
N LYS A 73 -13.35 -10.46 15.89
CA LYS A 73 -14.67 -11.09 15.77
C LYS A 73 -14.57 -12.32 14.86
N SER A 74 -15.22 -13.42 15.23
CA SER A 74 -15.28 -14.64 14.41
C SER A 74 -15.94 -14.40 13.03
N PHE A 75 -16.73 -13.34 12.88
CA PHE A 75 -17.48 -12.97 11.68
C PHE A 75 -16.80 -11.92 10.79
N ILE A 76 -15.46 -11.78 10.88
CA ILE A 76 -14.70 -10.77 10.11
C ILE A 76 -14.90 -10.87 8.59
N LYS A 77 -15.21 -12.06 8.05
CA LYS A 77 -15.50 -12.21 6.62
C LYS A 77 -16.74 -11.46 6.14
N GLU A 78 -17.65 -11.10 7.05
CA GLU A 78 -18.92 -10.42 6.73
C GLU A 78 -18.83 -8.89 6.89
N MET A 79 -17.80 -8.39 7.58
CA MET A 79 -17.55 -6.95 7.76
C MET A 79 -16.58 -6.45 6.68
N VAL A 80 -17.10 -6.21 5.47
CA VAL A 80 -16.33 -5.72 4.32
C VAL A 80 -15.82 -4.27 4.54
N ASP A 81 -16.57 -3.48 5.30
CA ASP A 81 -16.31 -2.05 5.47
C ASP A 81 -15.44 -1.69 6.69
N THR A 82 -15.12 -2.65 7.57
CA THR A 82 -14.40 -2.38 8.82
C THR A 82 -12.95 -2.87 8.73
N PRO A 83 -11.93 -2.01 8.99
CA PRO A 83 -10.54 -2.45 8.96
C PRO A 83 -10.26 -3.47 10.07
N TYR A 84 -9.58 -4.58 9.71
CA TYR A 84 -9.23 -5.67 10.62
C TYR A 84 -8.31 -5.21 11.76
N VAL A 85 -7.36 -4.33 11.43
CA VAL A 85 -6.45 -3.66 12.36
C VAL A 85 -6.37 -2.20 11.96
N ASP A 86 -6.59 -1.30 12.91
CA ASP A 86 -6.30 0.12 12.78
C ASP A 86 -5.07 0.47 13.64
N LEU A 87 -4.08 1.11 13.04
CA LEU A 87 -2.78 1.43 13.65
C LEU A 87 -2.51 2.93 13.50
N HIS A 88 -2.44 3.63 14.63
CA HIS A 88 -2.04 5.04 14.69
C HIS A 88 -0.69 5.14 15.39
N ALA A 89 0.35 5.45 14.63
CA ALA A 89 1.70 5.62 15.16
C ALA A 89 2.08 7.11 15.24
N LYS A 90 2.52 7.56 16.41
CA LYS A 90 3.13 8.88 16.63
C LYS A 90 4.59 8.69 16.98
N LEU A 91 5.47 9.05 16.06
CA LEU A 91 6.92 8.95 16.20
C LEU A 91 7.49 10.37 16.29
N ALA A 92 8.36 10.64 17.27
CA ALA A 92 8.87 11.99 17.51
C ALA A 92 9.77 12.50 16.36
N SER A 93 10.80 11.72 16.01
CA SER A 93 11.71 12.00 14.90
C SER A 93 12.38 10.72 14.46
N ILE A 94 12.47 10.49 13.15
CA ILE A 94 13.15 9.34 12.57
C ILE A 94 14.44 9.82 11.92
N ASN A 95 15.58 9.47 12.51
CA ASN A 95 16.88 9.66 11.89
C ASN A 95 17.35 8.33 11.32
N THR A 96 17.71 8.35 10.03
CA THR A 96 18.27 7.20 9.33
C THR A 96 19.55 7.61 8.63
N SER A 97 20.63 6.91 8.91
CA SER A 97 21.91 7.07 8.22
C SER A 97 22.38 5.71 7.75
N LEU A 98 22.68 5.60 6.46
CA LEU A 98 23.02 4.36 5.80
C LEU A 98 24.34 4.52 5.06
N THR A 99 25.28 3.63 5.30
CA THR A 99 26.40 3.44 4.37
C THR A 99 25.90 2.73 3.12
N ARG A 100 26.68 2.81 2.03
CA ARG A 100 26.39 2.08 0.79
C ARG A 100 26.28 0.58 1.02
N ASP A 101 27.18 0.02 1.82
CA ASP A 101 27.25 -1.41 2.10
C ASP A 101 26.01 -1.85 2.92
N GLN A 102 25.65 -1.12 3.98
CA GLN A 102 24.41 -1.31 4.74
C GLN A 102 23.16 -1.27 3.86
N TYR A 103 23.08 -0.29 2.95
CA TYR A 103 21.96 -0.18 2.02
C TYR A 103 21.85 -1.43 1.15
N THR A 104 22.96 -1.90 0.57
CA THR A 104 22.92 -3.12 -0.26
C THR A 104 22.55 -4.36 0.55
N THR A 105 23.00 -4.46 1.80
CA THR A 105 22.66 -5.56 2.72
C THR A 105 21.17 -5.53 3.06
N LEU A 106 20.61 -4.37 3.37
CA LEU A 106 19.18 -4.22 3.61
C LEU A 106 18.35 -4.55 2.37
N VAL A 107 18.73 -4.07 1.19
CA VAL A 107 18.01 -4.39 -0.05
C VAL A 107 18.03 -5.89 -0.31
N LYS A 108 19.18 -6.56 -0.17
CA LYS A 108 19.29 -8.02 -0.28
C LYS A 108 18.39 -8.74 0.74
N THR A 109 18.35 -8.24 1.98
CA THR A 109 17.53 -8.81 3.06
C THR A 109 16.04 -8.59 2.82
N VAL A 110 15.64 -7.45 2.28
CA VAL A 110 14.26 -7.20 1.87
C VAL A 110 13.89 -8.12 0.71
N SER A 111 14.80 -8.34 -0.26
CA SER A 111 14.57 -9.29 -1.35
C SER A 111 14.42 -10.74 -0.87
N THR A 112 15.13 -11.15 0.19
CA THR A 112 14.92 -12.48 0.79
C THR A 112 13.61 -12.55 1.58
N LEU A 113 13.18 -11.45 2.22
CA LEU A 113 11.88 -11.35 2.88
C LEU A 113 10.71 -11.31 1.88
N THR A 114 10.86 -10.72 0.69
CA THR A 114 9.82 -10.79 -0.35
C THR A 114 9.64 -12.23 -0.86
N ASN A 115 10.74 -12.99 -0.93
CA ASN A 115 10.70 -14.42 -1.22
C ASN A 115 10.10 -15.24 -0.07
N TRP A 116 9.83 -14.67 1.10
CA TRP A 116 9.20 -15.37 2.23
C TRP A 116 7.83 -15.95 1.87
N THR A 117 7.09 -15.26 0.99
CA THR A 117 5.81 -15.79 0.47
C THR A 117 6.01 -17.05 -0.37
N GLU A 118 7.10 -17.11 -1.14
CA GLU A 118 7.49 -18.29 -1.91
C GLU A 118 8.00 -19.40 -0.99
N VAL A 119 8.84 -19.05 0.00
CA VAL A 119 9.33 -19.97 1.04
C VAL A 119 8.16 -20.54 1.85
N SER A 120 7.12 -19.76 2.16
CA SER A 120 5.90 -20.22 2.83
C SER A 120 5.17 -21.28 1.99
N SER A 121 5.06 -21.07 0.67
CA SER A 121 4.45 -22.06 -0.23
C SER A 121 5.28 -23.35 -0.34
N LEU A 122 6.61 -23.24 -0.32
CA LEU A 122 7.53 -24.38 -0.38
C LEU A 122 7.63 -25.13 0.94
N THR A 123 7.53 -24.44 2.07
CA THR A 123 7.50 -25.05 3.41
C THR A 123 6.24 -25.88 3.63
N ALA A 124 5.10 -25.45 3.08
CA ALA A 124 3.86 -26.23 3.13
C ALA A 124 3.98 -27.61 2.46
N ILE A 125 4.76 -27.72 1.38
CA ILE A 125 4.96 -28.98 0.63
C ILE A 125 6.28 -29.70 0.98
N ARG A 126 7.07 -29.15 1.91
CA ARG A 126 8.39 -29.69 2.29
C ARG A 126 8.25 -31.04 3.00
N PRO A 127 9.01 -32.08 2.60
CA PRO A 127 9.06 -33.34 3.32
C PRO A 127 9.58 -33.16 4.75
N LYS A 128 8.93 -33.80 5.73
CA LYS A 128 9.33 -33.79 7.15
C LYS A 128 10.42 -34.83 7.51
N VAL A 129 11.05 -35.43 6.50
CA VAL A 129 12.06 -36.50 6.68
C VAL A 129 13.49 -35.97 6.49
N PRO A 130 14.49 -36.53 7.19
CA PRO A 130 15.88 -36.08 7.06
C PRO A 130 16.40 -36.27 5.63
N VAL A 131 17.32 -35.40 5.20
CA VAL A 131 17.89 -35.43 3.83
C VAL A 131 18.68 -36.72 3.59
N LYS A 132 19.52 -37.10 4.56
CA LYS A 132 20.32 -38.33 4.51
C LYS A 132 19.40 -39.55 4.57
N GLY A 133 19.58 -40.48 3.63
CA GLY A 133 18.78 -41.72 3.55
C GLY A 133 17.44 -41.60 2.81
N ASN A 134 16.99 -40.39 2.45
CA ASN A 134 15.68 -40.16 1.81
C ASN A 134 15.79 -39.42 0.46
N ALA A 135 16.86 -39.63 -0.30
CA ALA A 135 17.15 -38.89 -1.53
C ALA A 135 15.96 -38.87 -2.51
N LYS A 136 15.26 -40.00 -2.69
CA LYS A 136 14.09 -40.11 -3.58
C LYS A 136 12.94 -39.15 -3.21
N VAL A 137 12.71 -38.93 -1.92
CA VAL A 137 11.65 -38.05 -1.42
C VAL A 137 12.02 -36.59 -1.67
N TRP A 138 13.29 -36.24 -1.43
CA TRP A 138 13.81 -34.90 -1.65
C TRP A 138 13.83 -34.52 -3.14
N TRP A 139 14.21 -35.45 -4.03
CA TRP A 139 14.14 -35.22 -5.48
C TRP A 139 12.71 -35.01 -5.99
N ARG A 140 11.73 -35.76 -5.45
CA ARG A 140 10.31 -35.52 -5.77
C ARG A 140 9.83 -34.16 -5.28
N PHE A 141 10.28 -33.73 -4.10
CA PHE A 141 9.99 -32.40 -3.59
C PHE A 141 10.56 -31.31 -4.50
N VAL A 142 11.82 -31.43 -4.91
CA VAL A 142 12.44 -30.48 -5.86
C VAL A 142 11.66 -30.42 -7.16
N GLY A 143 11.30 -31.57 -7.74
CA GLY A 143 10.49 -31.61 -8.96
C GLY A 143 9.11 -30.94 -8.81
N ARG A 144 8.46 -31.10 -7.65
CA ARG A 144 7.18 -30.42 -7.35
C ARG A 144 7.37 -28.92 -7.14
N ALA A 145 8.41 -28.51 -6.42
CA ALA A 145 8.75 -27.12 -6.18
C ALA A 145 9.03 -26.37 -7.50
N VAL A 146 9.86 -26.95 -8.36
CA VAL A 146 10.16 -26.39 -9.69
C VAL A 146 8.90 -26.32 -10.54
N ARG A 147 8.10 -27.40 -10.57
CA ARG A 147 6.84 -27.40 -11.32
C ARG A 147 5.91 -26.30 -10.83
N GLN A 148 5.74 -26.15 -9.52
CA GLN A 148 4.89 -25.12 -8.91
C GLN A 148 5.37 -23.71 -9.25
N ALA A 149 6.68 -23.44 -9.17
CA ALA A 149 7.26 -22.15 -9.56
C ALA A 149 6.99 -21.84 -11.05
N VAL A 150 7.23 -22.80 -11.94
CA VAL A 150 7.02 -22.63 -13.38
C VAL A 150 5.53 -22.49 -13.74
N THR A 151 4.64 -23.28 -13.13
CA THR A 151 3.20 -23.12 -13.37
C THR A 151 2.65 -21.83 -12.79
N LYS A 152 3.18 -21.34 -11.66
CA LYS A 152 2.77 -20.08 -11.06
C LYS A 152 3.14 -18.91 -11.98
N GLU A 153 4.36 -18.89 -12.51
CA GLU A 153 4.76 -17.86 -13.47
C GLU A 153 3.89 -17.89 -14.74
N ARG A 154 3.58 -19.09 -15.25
CA ARG A 154 2.67 -19.25 -16.39
C ARG A 154 1.24 -18.79 -16.08
N SER A 155 0.72 -19.10 -14.89
CA SER A 155 -0.62 -18.67 -14.48
C SER A 155 -0.67 -17.16 -14.28
N ASP A 156 0.37 -16.56 -13.70
CA ASP A 156 0.42 -15.11 -13.48
C ASP A 156 0.52 -14.36 -14.81
N LYS A 157 1.30 -14.86 -15.77
CA LYS A 157 1.34 -14.34 -17.15
C LYS A 157 0.00 -14.49 -17.87
N LEU A 158 -0.68 -15.61 -17.67
CA LEU A 158 -2.01 -15.84 -18.26
C LEU A 158 -3.05 -14.90 -17.64
N LEU A 159 -3.05 -14.73 -16.31
CA LEU A 159 -3.91 -13.80 -15.59
C LEU A 159 -3.64 -12.36 -16.02
N ALA A 160 -2.39 -11.97 -16.21
CA ALA A 160 -2.04 -10.64 -16.74
C ALA A 160 -2.64 -10.42 -18.14
N LYS A 161 -2.55 -11.40 -19.04
CA LYS A 161 -3.17 -11.34 -20.37
C LYS A 161 -4.69 -11.29 -20.32
N ILE A 162 -5.31 -12.15 -19.50
CA ILE A 162 -6.77 -12.14 -19.29
C ILE A 162 -7.20 -10.78 -18.75
N SER A 163 -6.47 -10.26 -17.76
CA SER A 163 -6.71 -8.96 -17.16
C SER A 163 -6.63 -7.84 -18.20
N GLU A 164 -5.61 -7.84 -19.06
CA GLU A 164 -5.47 -6.89 -20.17
C GLU A 164 -6.66 -6.90 -21.13
N VAL A 165 -7.14 -8.09 -21.52
CA VAL A 165 -8.31 -8.24 -22.39
C VAL A 165 -9.60 -7.75 -21.72
N LEU A 166 -9.74 -7.94 -20.40
CA LEU A 166 -10.92 -7.56 -19.64
C LEU A 166 -10.97 -6.07 -19.26
N LYS A 167 -9.87 -5.33 -19.37
CA LYS A 167 -9.80 -3.88 -19.02
C LYS A 167 -10.93 -3.02 -19.61
N PRO A 168 -11.19 -3.03 -20.93
CA PRO A 168 -12.21 -2.16 -21.52
C PRO A 168 -13.62 -2.53 -21.03
N GLU A 169 -13.93 -3.83 -20.96
CA GLU A 169 -15.22 -4.32 -20.49
C GLU A 169 -15.44 -3.98 -19.02
N TYR A 170 -14.42 -4.16 -18.17
CA TYR A 170 -14.47 -3.80 -16.77
C TYR A 170 -14.62 -2.29 -16.54
N GLN A 171 -13.97 -1.45 -17.35
CA GLN A 171 -14.14 0.01 -17.27
C GLN A 171 -15.58 0.42 -17.57
N ALA A 172 -16.20 -0.13 -18.62
CA ALA A 172 -17.58 0.14 -18.95
C ALA A 172 -18.53 -0.31 -17.84
N LEU A 173 -18.37 -1.54 -17.35
CA LEU A 173 -19.17 -2.08 -16.25
C LEU A 173 -18.99 -1.27 -14.96
N TYR A 174 -17.76 -0.86 -14.63
CA TYR A 174 -17.50 -0.04 -13.44
C TYR A 174 -18.07 1.37 -13.57
N SER A 175 -18.04 1.95 -14.77
CA SER A 175 -18.72 3.23 -15.04
C SER A 175 -20.22 3.12 -14.75
N ASP A 176 -20.88 2.06 -15.21
CA ASP A 176 -22.29 1.80 -14.94
C ASP A 176 -22.56 1.70 -13.41
N VAL A 177 -21.66 1.04 -12.65
CA VAL A 177 -21.75 0.99 -11.17
C VAL A 177 -21.68 2.39 -10.55
N VAL A 178 -20.73 3.22 -10.98
CA VAL A 178 -20.55 4.57 -10.42
C VAL A 178 -21.75 5.47 -10.75
N HIS A 179 -22.32 5.32 -11.94
CA HIS A 179 -23.53 6.01 -12.37
C HIS A 179 -24.83 5.40 -11.80
N LYS A 180 -24.73 4.34 -10.98
CA LYS A 180 -25.86 3.63 -10.38
C LYS A 180 -26.86 3.09 -11.41
N VAL A 181 -26.37 2.71 -12.58
CA VAL A 181 -27.17 2.07 -13.62
C VAL A 181 -27.49 0.64 -13.18
N PRO A 182 -28.76 0.20 -13.19
CA PRO A 182 -29.11 -1.15 -12.78
C PRO A 182 -28.50 -2.19 -13.72
N PHE A 183 -27.92 -3.23 -13.15
CA PHE A 183 -27.35 -4.34 -13.90
C PHE A 183 -28.44 -5.32 -14.33
N ASN A 184 -28.32 -5.84 -15.55
CA ASN A 184 -29.02 -7.06 -15.95
C ASN A 184 -28.22 -8.30 -15.49
N ALA A 185 -28.84 -9.48 -15.54
CA ALA A 185 -28.22 -10.73 -15.05
C ALA A 185 -26.91 -11.09 -15.78
N ASP A 186 -26.74 -10.62 -17.02
CA ASP A 186 -25.54 -10.88 -17.84
C ASP A 186 -24.39 -9.93 -17.48
N LYS A 187 -24.67 -8.63 -17.29
CA LYS A 187 -23.70 -7.64 -16.78
C LYS A 187 -23.24 -7.99 -15.38
N GLU A 188 -24.13 -8.49 -14.53
CA GLU A 188 -23.74 -8.92 -13.19
C GLU A 188 -22.78 -10.13 -13.23
N ARG A 189 -23.04 -11.10 -14.12
CA ARG A 189 -22.12 -12.22 -14.34
C ARG A 189 -20.77 -11.75 -14.90
N ALA A 190 -20.78 -10.89 -15.90
CA ALA A 190 -19.57 -10.33 -16.51
C ALA A 190 -18.74 -9.54 -15.49
N TYR A 191 -19.41 -8.73 -14.64
CA TYR A 191 -18.74 -7.97 -13.60
C TYR A 191 -18.10 -8.86 -12.53
N ARG A 192 -18.83 -9.87 -12.04
CA ARG A 192 -18.28 -10.86 -11.10
C ARG A 192 -17.12 -11.64 -11.70
N PHE A 193 -17.21 -11.99 -12.99
CA PHE A 193 -16.13 -12.65 -13.71
C PHE A 193 -14.89 -11.76 -13.79
N ALA A 194 -15.04 -10.51 -14.20
CA ALA A 194 -13.95 -9.54 -14.25
C ALA A 194 -13.31 -9.33 -12.87
N CYS A 195 -14.09 -9.15 -11.81
CA CYS A 195 -13.57 -9.00 -10.45
C CYS A 195 -12.81 -10.24 -9.94
N ARG A 196 -13.10 -11.43 -10.47
CA ARG A 196 -12.44 -12.68 -10.07
C ARG A 196 -11.14 -12.94 -10.81
N PHE A 197 -11.06 -12.57 -12.08
CA PHE A 197 -9.96 -12.97 -12.97
C PHE A 197 -9.04 -11.82 -13.40
N MET A 198 -9.41 -10.57 -13.13
CA MET A 198 -8.50 -9.43 -13.32
C MET A 198 -7.50 -9.30 -12.19
N THR A 199 -6.33 -8.74 -12.51
CA THR A 199 -5.33 -8.40 -11.50
C THR A 199 -5.78 -7.17 -10.72
N VAL A 200 -5.45 -7.12 -9.43
CA VAL A 200 -5.76 -5.96 -8.57
C VAL A 200 -5.16 -4.65 -9.10
N PRO A 201 -3.89 -4.59 -9.56
CA PRO A 201 -3.34 -3.37 -10.13
C PRO A 201 -4.13 -2.84 -11.32
N ASP A 202 -4.57 -3.73 -12.22
CA ASP A 202 -5.35 -3.34 -13.39
C ASP A 202 -6.74 -2.87 -13.00
N MET A 203 -7.41 -3.53 -12.04
CA MET A 203 -8.69 -3.05 -11.50
C MET A 203 -8.56 -1.64 -10.91
N VAL A 204 -7.53 -1.39 -10.10
CA VAL A 204 -7.27 -0.05 -9.52
C VAL A 204 -7.02 0.98 -10.61
N TRP A 205 -6.23 0.62 -11.63
CA TRP A 205 -5.97 1.49 -12.77
C TRP A 205 -7.27 1.83 -13.53
N CYS A 206 -8.09 0.83 -13.84
CA CYS A 206 -9.37 1.01 -14.53
C CYS A 206 -10.32 1.92 -13.74
N ARG A 207 -10.45 1.71 -12.43
CA ARG A 207 -11.28 2.57 -11.57
C ARG A 207 -10.79 4.02 -11.57
N ARG A 208 -9.47 4.21 -11.50
CA ARG A 208 -8.86 5.55 -11.54
C ARG A 208 -9.15 6.28 -12.85
N GLN A 209 -9.15 5.56 -13.99
CA GLN A 209 -9.52 6.13 -15.29
C GLN A 209 -11.00 6.57 -15.32
N VAL A 210 -11.92 5.74 -14.81
CA VAL A 210 -13.35 6.10 -14.73
C VAL A 210 -13.56 7.36 -13.88
N TYR A 211 -12.89 7.46 -12.72
CA TYR A 211 -12.96 8.67 -11.91
C TYR A 211 -12.35 9.91 -12.60
N ALA A 212 -11.29 9.73 -13.39
CA ALA A 212 -10.71 10.82 -14.17
C ALA A 212 -11.66 11.32 -15.26
N GLN A 213 -12.35 10.41 -15.96
CA GLN A 213 -13.38 10.73 -16.95
C GLN A 213 -14.54 11.50 -16.31
N LEU A 214 -15.07 11.01 -15.19
CA LEU A 214 -16.10 11.69 -14.41
C LEU A 214 -15.68 13.10 -13.96
N ALA A 215 -14.43 13.26 -13.52
CA ALA A 215 -13.91 14.56 -13.13
C ALA A 215 -13.80 15.52 -14.32
N GLN A 216 -13.48 15.02 -15.52
CA GLN A 216 -13.49 15.82 -16.75
C GLN A 216 -14.91 16.22 -17.15
N GLU A 217 -15.86 15.29 -17.13
CA GLU A 217 -17.28 15.56 -17.42
C GLU A 217 -17.90 16.58 -16.46
N LEU A 218 -17.53 16.53 -15.18
CA LEU A 218 -17.99 17.52 -14.20
C LEU A 218 -17.38 18.90 -14.44
N LYS A 219 -16.11 18.97 -14.88
CA LYS A 219 -15.46 20.23 -15.24
C LYS A 219 -16.08 20.86 -16.49
N THR A 220 -16.36 20.06 -17.52
CA THR A 220 -17.01 20.56 -18.74
C THR A 220 -18.43 21.03 -18.43
N LYS A 221 -19.23 20.24 -17.69
CA LYS A 221 -20.58 20.67 -17.28
C LYS A 221 -20.59 21.98 -16.50
N ARG A 222 -19.64 22.18 -15.58
CA ARG A 222 -19.50 23.44 -14.83
C ARG A 222 -19.17 24.60 -15.74
N LYS A 223 -18.23 24.41 -16.67
CA LYS A 223 -17.87 25.43 -17.67
C LYS A 223 -19.07 25.79 -18.55
N ASP A 224 -19.81 24.81 -19.03
CA ASP A 224 -21.01 25.04 -19.85
C ASP A 224 -22.07 25.83 -19.06
N THR A 225 -22.28 25.55 -17.77
CA THR A 225 -23.17 26.35 -16.92
C THR A 225 -22.67 27.77 -16.66
N ASP A 226 -21.36 27.96 -16.51
CA ASP A 226 -20.77 29.29 -16.31
C ASP A 226 -20.86 30.12 -17.60
N ASP A 227 -20.65 29.50 -18.77
CA ASP A 227 -20.79 30.12 -20.09
C ASP A 227 -22.26 30.49 -20.38
N VAL A 228 -23.22 29.64 -19.98
CA VAL A 228 -24.67 29.95 -20.07
C VAL A 228 -25.07 31.08 -19.11
N ALA A 229 -24.53 31.08 -17.88
CA ALA A 229 -24.78 32.16 -16.93
C ALA A 229 -24.18 33.50 -17.39
N ALA A 230 -22.98 33.48 -17.97
CA ALA A 230 -22.36 34.67 -18.55
C ALA A 230 -23.15 35.20 -19.76
N ALA A 231 -23.64 34.32 -20.64
CA ALA A 231 -24.50 34.70 -21.75
C ALA A 231 -25.83 35.34 -21.28
N ALA A 232 -26.46 34.79 -20.23
CA ALA A 232 -27.69 35.35 -19.65
C ALA A 232 -27.47 36.73 -19.01
N VAL A 233 -26.30 36.99 -18.41
CA VAL A 233 -25.95 38.31 -17.88
C VAL A 233 -25.75 39.33 -19.01
N VAL A 234 -25.06 38.94 -20.09
CA VAL A 234 -24.86 39.80 -21.27
C VAL A 234 -26.19 40.13 -21.98
N GLU A 235 -27.13 39.18 -22.05
CA GLU A 235 -28.46 39.38 -22.61
C GLU A 235 -29.33 40.32 -21.74
N SER A 236 -29.14 40.27 -20.41
CA SER A 236 -29.80 41.20 -19.47
C SER A 236 -29.24 42.63 -19.52
N GLU A 237 -27.98 42.82 -19.91
CA GLU A 237 -27.34 44.14 -20.07
C GLU A 237 -27.61 44.78 -21.45
N THR A 238 -27.94 43.99 -22.47
CA THR A 238 -28.20 44.47 -23.83
C THR A 238 -29.68 44.77 -24.13
N THR A 239 -30.59 44.48 -23.19
CA THR A 239 -32.00 44.87 -23.29
C THR A 239 -32.18 46.34 -22.85
N PRO A 240 -32.58 47.28 -23.73
CA PRO A 240 -32.63 48.69 -23.38
C PRO A 240 -33.77 48.97 -22.37
N ARG A 241 -33.41 49.51 -21.20
CA ARG A 241 -34.36 50.06 -20.22
C ARG A 241 -35.17 51.19 -20.88
N SER A 242 -36.37 50.88 -21.34
CA SER A 242 -37.33 51.86 -21.85
C SER A 242 -37.85 52.68 -20.66
N GLN A 243 -37.59 53.98 -20.68
CA GLN A 243 -38.18 54.96 -19.76
C GLN A 243 -39.66 55.15 -20.07
N GLU A 244 -40.55 55.10 -19.08
CA GLU A 244 -41.68 56.05 -19.02
C GLU A 244 -42.37 56.07 -17.64
N GLY A 245 -42.34 57.24 -17.01
CA GLY A 245 -42.96 57.46 -15.70
C GLY A 245 -42.61 58.80 -15.06
N ARG A 246 -42.58 59.90 -15.83
CA ARG A 246 -42.42 61.26 -15.28
C ARG A 246 -43.46 62.20 -15.88
N ARG A 247 -44.64 62.30 -15.25
CA ARG A 247 -45.56 63.43 -15.42
C ARG A 247 -45.69 64.20 -14.11
N ARG A 248 -45.41 65.50 -14.23
CA ARG A 248 -45.36 66.55 -13.20
C ARG A 248 -46.76 66.90 -12.67
N ARG A 249 -46.85 67.27 -11.38
CA ARG A 249 -47.75 68.32 -10.83
C ARG A 249 -46.94 69.03 -9.72
N VAL A 250 -46.33 70.19 -10.01
CA VAL A 250 -46.83 71.56 -9.80
C VAL A 250 -47.09 71.87 -8.32
N VAL A 251 -46.18 72.65 -7.75
CA VAL A 251 -46.32 73.37 -6.47
C VAL A 251 -47.02 74.69 -6.75
N TRP A 252 -48.05 75.02 -5.97
CA TRP A 252 -48.48 76.40 -5.73
C TRP A 252 -48.49 76.62 -4.22
N LEU A 253 -47.73 77.61 -3.77
CA LEU A 253 -47.82 78.25 -2.46
C LEU A 253 -48.97 79.26 -2.52
N VAL A 254 -49.99 79.12 -1.65
CA VAL A 254 -50.41 80.05 -0.57
C VAL A 254 -51.22 79.23 0.42
#